data_AF-A0A925BU61-F1
#
_entry.id   AF-A0A925BU61-F1
#
_cell.length_a   1.000
_cell.length_b   1.000
_cell.length_c   1.000
_cell.angle_alpha   90.00
_cell.angle_beta   90.00
_cell.angle_gamma   90.00
#
_symmetry.space_group_name_H-M   'P 1'
#
loop_
_entity.id
_entity.type
_entity.pdbx_description
1 polymer ?
#
loop_
_entity_poly.entity_id
_entity_poly.type
_entity_poly.pdbx_seq_one_letter_code
_entity_poly.pdbx_strand_id
1 'polypeptide(L)'
;TADSRYGDRLVKALKGKDLQLRRSALADLGAIGYLPAADAIAQTLAENSLKLIALKGLLEHQFCDTHLPNLPDGAIKIMNLMDSLL
;
A
#
# COMPACT_ATOMS: atom_id res chain seq x y z
N THR A 1 -16.93 -10.83 -7.17
CA THR A 1 -16.91 -9.91 -6.02
C THR A 1 -15.57 -10.03 -5.34
N ALA A 2 -14.54 -9.31 -5.83
CA ALA A 2 -13.31 -9.17 -5.07
C ALA A 2 -13.68 -8.39 -3.80
N ASP A 3 -13.59 -9.04 -2.64
CA ASP A 3 -14.21 -8.56 -1.42
C ASP A 3 -13.37 -7.39 -0.85
N SER A 4 -13.58 -6.19 -1.41
CA SER A 4 -12.94 -4.94 -0.99
C SER A 4 -13.07 -4.70 0.52
N ARG A 5 -14.08 -5.34 1.14
CA ARG A 5 -14.29 -5.39 2.59
C ARG A 5 -13.05 -5.84 3.37
N TYR A 6 -12.24 -6.76 2.85
CA TYR A 6 -11.02 -7.20 3.52
C TYR A 6 -9.95 -6.09 3.49
N GLY A 7 -9.68 -5.53 2.30
CA GLY A 7 -8.76 -4.40 2.14
C GLY A 7 -9.17 -3.19 2.98
N ASP A 8 -10.46 -2.84 3.00
CA ASP A 8 -10.99 -1.73 3.80
C ASP A 8 -10.83 -1.96 5.31
N ARG A 9 -10.91 -3.21 5.77
CA ARG A 9 -10.65 -3.55 7.18
C ARG A 9 -9.17 -3.38 7.54
N LEU A 10 -8.26 -3.77 6.64
CA LEU A 10 -6.84 -3.54 6.84
C LEU A 10 -6.51 -2.05 6.85
N VAL A 11 -7.13 -1.25 5.96
CA VAL A 11 -7.00 0.22 5.98
C VAL A 11 -7.49 0.81 7.30
N LYS A 12 -8.57 0.28 7.88
CA LYS A 12 -9.01 0.69 9.23
C LYS A 12 -8.00 0.29 10.31
N ALA A 13 -7.37 -0.87 10.19
CA ALA A 13 -6.36 -1.34 11.14
C ALA A 13 -5.11 -0.44 11.18
N LEU A 14 -4.74 0.19 10.06
CA LEU A 14 -3.67 1.19 9.99
C LEU A 14 -3.90 2.41 10.91
N LYS A 15 -5.16 2.72 11.22
CA LYS A 15 -5.55 3.82 12.14
C LYS A 15 -5.67 3.37 13.60
N GLY A 16 -5.45 2.09 13.87
CA GLY A 16 -5.52 1.51 15.21
C GLY A 16 -4.45 2.06 16.15
N LYS A 17 -4.69 1.90 17.46
CA LYS A 17 -3.73 2.30 18.51
C LYS A 17 -2.57 1.33 18.67
N ASP A 18 -2.76 0.07 18.27
CA ASP A 18 -1.78 -0.99 18.41
C ASP A 18 -0.74 -0.90 17.28
N LEU A 19 0.53 -0.71 17.64
CA LEU A 19 1.63 -0.63 16.69
C LEU A 19 1.82 -1.94 15.91
N GLN A 20 1.73 -3.10 16.56
CA GLN A 20 1.92 -4.38 15.89
C GLN A 20 0.79 -4.67 14.92
N LEU A 21 -0.45 -4.29 15.27
CA LEU A 21 -1.57 -4.39 14.34
C LEU A 21 -1.36 -3.56 13.08
N ARG A 22 -0.84 -2.33 13.22
CA ARG A 22 -0.50 -1.48 12.06
C ARG A 22 0.59 -2.11 11.19
N ARG A 23 1.64 -2.67 11.80
CA ARG A 23 2.74 -3.33 11.06
C ARG A 23 2.24 -4.56 10.29
N SER A 24 1.40 -5.39 10.91
CA SER A 24 0.77 -6.53 10.23
C SER A 24 -0.10 -6.07 9.07
N ALA A 25 -0.93 -5.05 9.29
CA ALA A 25 -1.79 -4.50 8.25
C ALA A 25 -1.01 -3.90 7.06
N LEU A 26 0.14 -3.26 7.31
CA LEU A 26 1.05 -2.80 6.25
C LEU A 26 1.55 -3.96 5.38
N ALA A 27 2.02 -5.03 6.03
CA ALA A 27 2.51 -6.21 5.32
C ALA A 27 1.41 -6.86 4.47
N ASP A 28 0.22 -7.05 5.04
CA ASP A 28 -0.91 -7.68 4.35
C ASP A 28 -1.39 -6.83 3.17
N LEU A 29 -1.51 -5.51 3.34
CA LEU A 29 -1.93 -4.59 2.27
C LEU A 29 -0.94 -4.59 1.10
N GLY A 30 0.36 -4.60 1.40
CA GLY A 30 1.42 -4.72 0.40
C GLY A 30 1.32 -6.04 -0.36
N ALA A 31 1.15 -7.16 0.35
CA ALA A 31 1.10 -8.50 -0.22
C ALA A 31 -0.11 -8.72 -1.15
N ILE A 32 -1.26 -8.11 -0.86
CA ILE A 32 -2.47 -8.22 -1.69
C ILE A 32 -2.58 -7.13 -2.77
N GLY A 33 -1.67 -6.15 -2.78
CA GLY A 33 -1.67 -5.08 -3.77
C GLY A 33 -2.88 -4.13 -3.74
N TYR A 34 -3.47 -3.88 -2.57
CA TYR A 34 -4.72 -3.11 -2.47
C TYR A 34 -4.50 -1.61 -2.71
N LEU A 35 -4.55 -1.17 -3.97
CA LEU A 35 -4.30 0.21 -4.40
C LEU A 35 -5.05 1.31 -3.60
N PRO A 36 -6.32 1.14 -3.20
CA PRO A 36 -7.01 2.16 -2.38
C PRO A 36 -6.35 2.45 -1.04
N ALA A 37 -5.44 1.60 -0.55
CA ALA A 37 -4.70 1.81 0.69
C ALA A 37 -3.45 2.70 0.55
N ALA A 38 -3.03 3.10 -0.66
CA ALA A 38 -1.75 3.76 -0.89
C ALA A 38 -1.52 4.98 0.04
N ASP A 39 -2.50 5.90 0.11
CA ASP A 39 -2.38 7.09 0.97
C ASP A 39 -2.39 6.73 2.45
N ALA A 40 -3.22 5.75 2.84
CA ALA A 40 -3.30 5.28 4.22
C ALA A 40 -1.98 4.66 4.67
N ILE A 41 -1.30 3.89 3.80
CA ILE A 41 0.02 3.32 4.05
C ILE A 41 1.03 4.44 4.32
N ALA A 42 1.12 5.44 3.43
CA ALA A 42 2.07 6.54 3.57
C ALA A 42 1.86 7.34 4.87
N GLN A 43 0.59 7.57 5.24
CA GLN A 43 0.20 8.33 6.43
C GLN A 43 0.20 7.50 7.72
N THR A 44 0.38 6.18 7.66
CA THR A 44 0.35 5.31 8.85
C THR A 44 1.43 5.74 9.84
N LEU A 45 1.11 5.73 11.14
CA LEU A 45 2.11 5.97 12.18
C LEU A 45 2.92 4.69 12.46
N ALA A 46 3.86 4.40 11.58
CA ALA A 46 4.81 3.29 11.64
C ALA A 46 6.14 3.71 10.97
N GLU A 47 7.11 2.81 10.98
CA GLU A 47 8.43 3.03 10.38
C GLU A 47 8.34 3.22 8.86
N ASN A 48 9.08 4.20 8.32
CA ASN A 48 9.11 4.47 6.88
C ASN A 48 9.58 3.24 6.08
N SER A 49 10.50 2.43 6.61
CA SER A 49 10.94 1.18 5.97
C SER A 49 9.78 0.20 5.72
N LEU A 50 8.87 0.04 6.69
CA LEU A 50 7.69 -0.82 6.54
C LEU A 50 6.67 -0.24 5.56
N LYS A 51 6.48 1.09 5.57
CA LYS A 51 5.63 1.76 4.59
C LYS A 51 6.14 1.57 3.17
N LEU A 52 7.46 1.74 2.97
CA LEU A 52 8.11 1.56 1.68
C LEU A 52 7.99 0.11 1.18
N ILE A 53 8.13 -0.89 2.05
CA ILE A 53 7.91 -2.29 1.70
C ILE A 53 6.46 -2.53 1.26
N ALA A 54 5.49 -1.97 1.98
CA ALA A 54 4.07 -2.09 1.63
C ALA A 54 3.73 -1.39 0.31
N LEU A 55 4.21 -0.16 0.10
CA LEU A 55 4.04 0.59 -1.16
C LEU A 55 4.69 -0.14 -2.33
N LYS A 56 5.87 -0.75 -2.13
CA LYS A 56 6.50 -1.61 -3.15
C LYS A 56 5.58 -2.78 -3.54
N GLY A 57 4.96 -3.45 -2.57
CA GLY A 57 4.01 -4.52 -2.86
C GLY A 57 2.80 -4.06 -3.68
N LEU A 58 2.24 -2.88 -3.38
CA LEU A 58 1.20 -2.24 -4.20
C LEU A 58 1.69 -1.96 -5.63
N LEU A 59 2.91 -1.45 -5.75
CA LEU A 59 3.52 -1.09 -7.03
C LEU A 59 3.73 -2.32 -7.92
N GLU A 60 4.20 -3.43 -7.38
CA GLU A 60 4.40 -4.69 -8.12
C GLU A 60 3.11 -5.20 -8.76
N HIS A 61 1.97 -5.04 -8.08
CA HIS A 61 0.65 -5.43 -8.61
C HIS A 61 0.16 -4.51 -9.74
N GLN A 62 0.69 -3.30 -9.88
CA GLN A 62 0.37 -2.41 -11.02
C GLN A 62 1.06 -2.85 -12.32
N PHE A 63 2.02 -3.78 -12.25
CA PHE A 63 2.80 -4.22 -13.40
C PHE A 63 2.39 -5.60 -13.94
N CYS A 64 1.48 -6.32 -13.28
CA CYS A 64 1.10 -7.67 -13.70
C CYS A 64 0.45 -7.74 -15.10
N ASP A 65 -0.18 -6.66 -15.58
CA ASP A 65 -0.86 -6.62 -16.89
C ASP A 65 -0.33 -5.53 -17.83
N THR A 66 0.80 -4.90 -17.49
CA THR A 66 1.25 -3.68 -18.17
C THR A 66 2.42 -3.95 -19.10
N HIS A 67 2.19 -3.86 -20.41
CA HIS A 67 3.27 -3.71 -21.38
C HIS A 67 3.78 -2.27 -21.36
N LEU A 68 5.08 -2.06 -21.06
CA LEU A 68 5.73 -0.77 -21.31
C LEU A 68 5.50 -0.35 -22.77
N PRO A 69 5.21 0.94 -23.06
CA PRO A 69 5.70 2.12 -22.34
C PRO A 69 4.70 2.88 -21.45
N ASN A 70 3.43 2.45 -21.35
CA ASN A 70 2.41 3.22 -20.64
C ASN A 70 2.34 2.81 -19.16
N LEU A 71 2.81 3.71 -18.29
CA LEU A 71 2.77 3.49 -16.85
C LEU A 71 1.38 3.88 -16.30
N PRO A 72 0.70 3.01 -15.53
CA PRO A 72 -0.61 3.34 -14.98
C PRO A 72 -0.51 4.45 -13.93
N ASP A 73 -1.52 5.33 -13.88
CA ASP A 73 -1.59 6.44 -12.92
C ASP A 73 -1.43 5.97 -11.46
N GLY A 74 -1.92 4.76 -11.15
CA GLY A 74 -1.74 4.10 -9.85
C GLY A 74 -0.27 3.88 -9.49
N ALA A 75 0.56 3.46 -10.45
CA ALA A 75 1.99 3.27 -10.23
C ALA A 75 2.72 4.60 -10.01
N ILE A 76 2.41 5.62 -10.81
CA ILE A 76 2.97 6.98 -10.64
C ILE A 76 2.65 7.52 -9.24
N LYS A 77 1.39 7.39 -8.81
CA LYS A 77 0.97 7.78 -7.47
C LYS A 77 1.79 7.09 -6.38
N ILE A 78 1.98 5.77 -6.48
CA ILE A 78 2.73 5.01 -5.49
C ILE A 78 4.19 5.47 -5.44
N MET A 79 4.84 5.66 -6.59
CA MET A 79 6.23 6.14 -6.64
C MET A 79 6.39 7.51 -5.97
N ASN A 80 5.48 8.46 -6.23
CA ASN A 80 5.50 9.77 -5.56
C ASN A 80 5.34 9.65 -4.03
N LEU A 81 4.50 8.71 -3.56
CA LEU A 81 4.36 8.44 -2.13
C LEU A 81 5.63 7.81 -1.54
N MET A 82 6.30 6.92 -2.27
CA MET A 82 7.58 6.35 -1.84
C MET A 82 8.65 7.43 -1.71
N ASP A 83 8.75 8.34 -2.69
CA ASP A 83 9.72 9.45 -2.66
C ASP A 83 9.48 10.39 -1.46
N SER A 84 8.24 10.57 -1.03
CA SER A 84 7.91 11.40 0.14
C SER A 84 8.34 10.82 1.50
N LEU A 85 8.78 9.55 1.52
CA LEU A 85 9.17 8.82 2.74
C LEU A 85 10.69 8.65 2.88
N LEU A 86 11.46 9.16 1.91
CA LEU A 86 12.93 9.22 1.92
C LEU A 86 13.43 10.46 2.67
#